data_AF-W7WRC8-F1
#
_entry.id   AF-W7WRC8-F1
#
_cell.length_a   1.000
_cell.length_b   1.000
_cell.length_c   1.000
_cell.angle_alpha   90.00
_cell.angle_beta   90.00
_cell.angle_gamma   90.00
#
_symmetry.space_group_name_H-M   'P 1'
#
loop_
_entity.id
_entity.type
_entity.pdbx_description
1 polymer ?
#
loop_
_entity_poly.entity_id
_entity_poly.type
_entity_poly.pdbx_seq_one_letter_code
_entity_poly.pdbx_strand_id
1 'polypeptide(L)'
;MWGISVAGDSPQFSALTATHAPREAVGSVLTLVNCIGFSISILSIQGFVALAQHHDLSLLLPWLGLGPLLGLWGLRPLLVREGSPP
;
A
#
# COMPACT_ATOMS: atom_id res chain seq x y z
N MET A 1 15.27 -1.62 7.67
CA MET A 1 14.79 -0.51 6.82
C MET A 1 13.39 -0.81 6.29
N TRP A 2 13.20 -1.76 5.36
CA TRP A 2 11.87 -2.06 4.75
C TRP A 2 10.75 -2.43 5.74
N GLY A 3 10.99 -3.37 6.66
CA GLY A 3 9.98 -3.78 7.65
C GLY A 3 9.58 -2.70 8.67
N ILE A 4 10.42 -1.68 8.88
CA ILE A 4 10.09 -0.54 9.77
C ILE A 4 9.24 0.49 9.02
N SER A 5 9.57 0.77 7.74
CA SER A 5 8.81 1.70 6.90
C SER A 5 7.42 1.18 6.56
N VAL A 6 7.28 -0.11 6.20
CA VAL A 6 5.99 -0.70 5.80
C VAL A 6 5.04 -0.92 6.98
N ALA A 7 5.56 -1.18 8.18
CA ALA A 7 4.73 -1.37 9.37
C ALA A 7 4.03 -0.07 9.83
N GLY A 8 4.59 1.10 9.48
CA GLY A 8 4.04 2.42 9.85
C GLY A 8 2.93 2.94 8.92
N ASP A 9 2.87 2.48 7.67
CA ASP A 9 1.91 2.99 6.68
C ASP A 9 0.46 2.64 7.09
N SER A 10 0.21 1.42 7.58
CA SER A 10 -1.14 0.97 7.92
C SER A 10 -1.83 1.81 9.02
N PRO A 11 -1.18 2.12 10.17
CA PRO A 11 -1.76 3.04 11.15
C PRO A 11 -1.84 4.49 10.68
N GLN A 12 -0.87 4.99 9.88
CA GLN A 12 -0.90 6.36 9.35
C GLN A 12 -2.06 6.58 8.36
N PHE A 13 -2.29 5.65 7.42
CA PHE A 13 -3.40 5.72 6.48
C PHE A 13 -4.76 5.53 7.16
N SER A 14 -4.84 4.61 8.13
CA SER A 14 -6.07 4.41 8.93
C SER A 14 -6.42 5.65 9.74
N ALA A 15 -5.43 6.32 10.33
CA ALA A 15 -5.62 7.56 11.08
C ALA A 15 -6.07 8.72 10.17
N LEU A 16 -5.43 8.92 9.00
CA LEU A 16 -5.82 9.94 8.02
C LEU A 16 -7.24 9.72 7.47
N THR A 17 -7.61 8.46 7.24
CA THR A 17 -8.96 8.09 6.81
C THR A 17 -9.98 8.38 7.90
N ALA A 18 -9.63 8.10 9.16
CA ALA A 18 -10.50 8.36 10.31
C ALA A 18 -10.64 9.85 10.66
N THR A 19 -9.63 10.69 10.41
CA THR A 19 -9.68 12.13 10.68
C THR A 19 -10.41 12.92 9.59
N HIS A 20 -10.40 12.46 8.33
CA HIS A 20 -11.07 13.14 7.21
C HIS A 20 -12.45 12.57 6.85
N ALA A 21 -12.83 11.39 7.34
CA ALA A 21 -14.17 10.84 7.11
C ALA A 21 -15.23 11.47 8.06
N PRO A 22 -16.46 11.71 7.59
CA PRO A 22 -17.56 12.12 8.46
C PRO A 22 -17.78 11.08 9.57
N ARG A 23 -17.99 11.55 10.81
CA ARG A 23 -18.01 10.73 12.04
C ARG A 23 -18.93 9.50 11.98
N GLU A 24 -19.98 9.56 11.17
CA GLU A 24 -20.95 8.47 10.98
C GLU A 24 -20.43 7.31 10.10
N ALA A 25 -19.41 7.54 9.24
CA ALA A 25 -18.96 6.58 8.23
C ALA A 25 -17.50 6.09 8.42
N VAL A 26 -16.79 6.58 9.44
CA VAL A 26 -15.38 6.25 9.72
C VAL A 26 -15.13 4.73 9.73
N GLY A 27 -16.00 3.96 10.39
CA GLY A 27 -15.86 2.51 10.47
C GLY A 27 -16.01 1.82 9.11
N SER A 28 -16.96 2.25 8.28
CA SER A 28 -17.19 1.69 6.94
C SER A 28 -16.05 2.03 5.98
N VAL A 29 -15.56 3.27 6.00
CA VAL A 29 -14.43 3.67 5.15
C VAL A 29 -13.16 2.92 5.54
N LEU A 30 -12.88 2.79 6.85
CA LEU A 30 -11.73 2.02 7.33
C LEU A 30 -11.81 0.55 6.91
N THR A 31 -12.99 -0.07 7.02
CA THR A 31 -13.21 -1.46 6.61
C THR A 31 -13.02 -1.64 5.12
N LEU A 32 -13.56 -0.74 4.30
CA LEU A 32 -13.42 -0.78 2.85
C LEU A 32 -11.95 -0.67 2.42
N VAL A 33 -11.21 0.29 2.99
CA VAL A 33 -9.78 0.46 2.72
C VAL A 33 -8.98 -0.78 3.10
N ASN A 34 -9.27 -1.39 4.26
CA ASN A 34 -8.62 -2.63 4.69
C ASN A 34 -8.95 -3.80 3.74
N CYS A 35 -10.21 -3.97 3.36
CA CYS A 35 -10.62 -5.03 2.43
C CYS A 35 -9.95 -4.89 1.06
N ILE A 36 -9.80 -3.66 0.54
CA ILE A 36 -9.07 -3.39 -0.69
C ILE A 36 -7.59 -3.74 -0.52
N GLY A 37 -6.95 -3.30 0.57
CA GLY A 37 -5.55 -3.61 0.87
C GLY A 37 -5.27 -5.11 0.97
N PHE A 38 -6.14 -5.86 1.64
CA PHE A 38 -6.05 -7.31 1.71
C PHE A 38 -6.31 -7.98 0.35
N SER A 39 -7.29 -7.53 -0.41
CA SER A 39 -7.59 -8.08 -1.74
C SER A 39 -6.39 -7.92 -2.69
N ILE A 40 -5.75 -6.75 -2.69
CA ILE A 40 -4.53 -6.49 -3.47
C ILE A 40 -3.40 -7.41 -3.01
N SER A 41 -3.20 -7.55 -1.69
CA SER A 41 -2.18 -8.45 -1.14
C SER A 41 -2.39 -9.90 -1.59
N ILE A 42 -3.62 -10.40 -1.50
CA ILE A 42 -3.97 -11.76 -1.92
C ILE A 42 -3.69 -11.97 -3.41
N LEU A 43 -4.17 -11.06 -4.27
CA LEU A 43 -3.95 -11.17 -5.72
C LEU A 43 -2.46 -11.08 -6.09
N SER A 44 -1.72 -10.21 -5.40
CA SER A 44 -0.27 -10.06 -5.61
C SER A 44 0.48 -11.34 -5.25
N ILE A 45 0.21 -11.93 -4.09
CA ILE A 45 0.84 -13.19 -3.65
C ILE A 45 0.45 -14.33 -4.59
N GLN A 46 -0.83 -14.47 -4.92
CA GLN A 46 -1.32 -15.52 -5.81
C GLN A 46 -0.65 -15.43 -7.19
N GLY A 47 -0.56 -14.22 -7.76
CA GLY A 47 0.13 -13.98 -9.02
C GLY A 47 1.61 -14.32 -8.93
N PHE A 48 2.30 -13.85 -7.89
CA PHE A 48 3.72 -14.15 -7.68
C PHE A 48 3.99 -15.65 -7.55
N VAL A 49 3.19 -16.36 -6.73
CA VAL A 49 3.31 -17.81 -6.56
C VAL A 49 3.05 -18.54 -7.87
N ALA A 50 2.02 -18.15 -8.63
CA ALA A 50 1.72 -18.75 -9.93
C ALA A 50 2.87 -18.59 -10.94
N LEU A 51 3.48 -17.40 -10.99
CA LEU A 51 4.66 -17.16 -11.83
C LEU A 51 5.90 -17.94 -11.33
N ALA A 52 6.09 -18.05 -10.01
CA ALA A 52 7.20 -18.79 -9.42
C ALA A 52 7.15 -20.31 -9.66
N GLN A 53 6.00 -20.86 -10.06
CA GLN A 53 5.90 -22.25 -10.51
C GLN A 53 6.44 -22.46 -11.94
N HIS A 54 6.48 -21.41 -12.76
CA HIS A 54 6.83 -21.51 -14.18
C HIS A 54 8.16 -20.82 -14.54
N HIS A 55 8.68 -19.96 -13.66
CA HIS A 55 9.91 -19.21 -13.88
C HIS A 55 10.87 -19.35 -12.70
N ASP A 56 12.17 -19.26 -13.01
CA ASP A 56 13.23 -19.29 -12.02
C ASP A 56 13.13 -18.08 -11.07
N LEU A 57 13.29 -18.33 -9.77
CA LEU A 57 13.11 -17.32 -8.72
C LEU A 57 14.09 -16.15 -8.90
N SER A 58 15.25 -16.43 -9.49
CA SER A 58 16.28 -15.46 -9.86
C SER A 58 15.78 -14.32 -10.75
N LEU A 59 14.83 -14.61 -11.65
CA LEU A 59 14.22 -13.64 -12.55
C LEU A 59 13.02 -12.93 -11.90
N LEU A 60 12.37 -13.55 -10.92
CA LEU A 60 11.17 -13.05 -10.25
C LEU A 60 11.46 -12.09 -9.08
N LEU A 61 12.56 -12.32 -8.36
CA LEU A 61 12.96 -11.50 -7.21
C LEU A 61 13.06 -9.99 -7.52
N PRO A 62 13.61 -9.55 -8.67
CA PRO A 62 13.67 -8.14 -9.04
C PRO A 62 12.28 -7.50 -9.24
N TRP A 63 11.29 -8.26 -9.71
CA TRP A 63 9.92 -7.77 -9.92
C TRP A 63 9.20 -7.46 -8.61
N LEU A 64 9.60 -8.09 -7.50
CA LEU A 64 9.06 -7.76 -6.19
C LEU A 64 9.39 -6.31 -5.76
N GLY A 65 10.47 -5.73 -6.30
CA GLY A 65 10.85 -4.34 -6.09
C GLY A 65 9.96 -3.31 -6.80
N LEU A 66 9.15 -3.75 -7.77
CA LEU A 66 8.25 -2.88 -8.52
C LEU A 66 7.06 -2.41 -7.66
N GLY A 67 6.60 -3.23 -6.72
CA GLY A 67 5.54 -2.86 -5.77
C GLY A 67 5.88 -1.60 -4.95
N PRO A 68 7.04 -1.56 -4.25
CA PRO A 68 7.52 -0.37 -3.56
C PRO A 68 7.70 0.85 -4.48
N LEU A 69 8.19 0.66 -5.71
CA LEU A 69 8.36 1.76 -6.67
C LEU A 69 7.01 2.38 -7.07
N LEU A 70 6.00 1.56 -7.33
CA LEU A 70 4.64 2.03 -7.60
C LEU A 70 4.01 2.70 -6.38
N GLY A 71 4.26 2.18 -5.17
CA GLY A 71 3.83 2.81 -3.91
C GLY A 71 4.43 4.21 -3.74
N LEU A 72 5.75 4.36 -3.96
CA LEU A 72 6.42 5.65 -3.95
C LEU A 72 5.88 6.60 -5.03
N TRP A 73 5.52 6.09 -6.21
CA TRP A 73 4.92 6.90 -7.25
C TRP A 73 3.52 7.40 -6.85
N GLY A 74 2.69 6.55 -6.25
CA GLY A 74 1.37 6.91 -5.72
C GLY A 74 1.43 7.90 -4.56
N LEU A 75 2.53 7.93 -3.81
CA LEU A 75 2.79 8.87 -2.72
C LEU A 75 3.35 10.24 -3.19
N ARG A 76 3.80 10.37 -4.44
CA ARG A 76 4.27 11.67 -4.99
C ARG A 76 3.32 12.85 -4.80
N PRO A 77 2.00 12.75 -5.02
CA PRO A 77 1.09 13.89 -4.83
C PRO A 77 0.97 14.35 -3.36
N LEU A 78 1.35 13.53 -2.38
CA LEU A 78 1.36 13.93 -0.97
C LEU A 78 2.61 14.77 -0.63
N LEU A 79 3.75 14.46 -1.24
CA LEU A 79 4.97 15.28 -1.13
C LEU A 79 4.78 16.72 -1.64
N VAL A 80 3.85 16.93 -2.59
CA VAL A 80 3.56 18.26 -3.16
C VAL A 80 2.73 19.13 -2.20
N ARG A 81 2.03 18.56 -1.22
CA ARG A 81 1.15 19.30 -0.30
C ARG A 81 1.83 19.79 0.97
N GLU A 82 3.00 19.25 1.34
CA GLU A 82 3.78 19.69 2.50
C GLU A 82 4.65 20.95 2.20
N GLY A 83 4.54 21.51 0.98
CA GLY A 83 5.44 22.55 0.47
C GLY A 83 4.84 23.95 0.30
N SER A 84 3.60 24.22 0.72
CA SER A 84 3.07 25.59 0.72
C SER A 84 3.25 26.24 2.10
N PRO A 85 4.26 27.11 2.29
CA PRO A 85 4.30 27.97 3.46
C PRO A 85 3.17 29.02 3.39
N PRO A 86 2.65 29.47 4.55
CA PRO A 86 1.74 30.62 4.63
C PRO A 86 2.43 31.94 4.25
#